data_AF-A0A7X8FF48-F1
#
_entry.id   AF-A0A7X8FF48-F1
#
_cell.length_a   1.000
_cell.length_b   1.000
_cell.length_c   1.000
_cell.angle_alpha   90.00
_cell.angle_beta   90.00
_cell.angle_gamma   90.00
#
_symmetry.space_group_name_H-M   'P 1'
#
loop_
_entity.id
_entity.type
_entity.pdbx_description
1 polymer ?
#
loop_
_entity_poly.entity_id
_entity_poly.type
_entity_poly.pdbx_seq_one_letter_code
_entity_poly.pdbx_strand_id
1 'polypeptide(L)'
;MVTSKERVLRFSGSARFAHWGHTVTFLLLLFTGLALFTPKLGFLASAFYGYATASLIHKYMAVLYTVIPLACLIANPKGFVEWWKDVFNFTKDDFKFLISFPLEFFGFPVK
;
A
#
# COMPACT_ATOMS: atom_id res chain seq x y z
N MET A 1 -8.06 22.30 -31.97
CA MET A 1 -8.63 22.52 -30.63
C MET A 1 -8.04 21.47 -29.69
N VAL A 2 -7.09 21.86 -28.85
CA VAL A 2 -6.59 21.00 -27.77
C VAL A 2 -7.59 21.14 -26.62
N THR A 3 -8.36 20.09 -26.34
CA THR A 3 -9.20 20.08 -25.15
C THR A 3 -8.27 19.96 -23.94
N SER A 4 -8.08 21.04 -23.19
CA SER A 4 -7.34 20.97 -21.94
C SER A 4 -8.15 20.12 -20.96
N LYS A 5 -7.85 18.82 -20.90
CA LYS A 5 -8.41 17.98 -19.84
C LYS A 5 -7.95 18.55 -18.51
N GLU A 6 -8.90 18.87 -17.64
CA GLU A 6 -8.67 19.37 -16.27
C GLU A 6 -7.75 18.44 -15.46
N ARG A 7 -7.61 17.17 -15.87
CA ARG A 7 -6.82 16.15 -15.16
C ARG A 7 -6.00 15.28 -16.11
N VAL A 8 -4.85 14.83 -15.62
CA VAL A 8 -3.98 13.84 -16.25
C VAL A 8 -4.13 12.47 -15.58
N LEU A 9 -4.11 11.40 -16.38
CA LEU A 9 -4.18 10.04 -15.85
C LEU A 9 -2.81 9.66 -15.27
N ARG A 10 -2.65 9.77 -13.95
CA ARG A 10 -1.39 9.40 -13.26
C ARG A 10 -1.25 7.89 -13.03
N PHE A 11 -2.33 7.20 -12.68
CA PHE A 11 -2.33 5.77 -12.38
C PHE A 11 -3.39 5.01 -13.17
N SER A 12 -3.01 3.85 -13.73
CA SER A 12 -3.91 2.98 -14.48
C SER A 12 -5.01 2.38 -13.57
N GLY A 13 -6.08 1.87 -14.18
CA GLY A 13 -7.12 1.14 -13.46
C GLY A 13 -6.56 -0.07 -12.68
N SER A 14 -5.63 -0.82 -13.29
CA SER A 14 -4.99 -1.97 -12.66
C SER A 14 -4.12 -1.58 -11.46
N ALA A 15 -3.37 -0.49 -11.54
CA ALA A 15 -2.57 0.02 -10.43
C ALA A 15 -3.46 0.43 -9.24
N ARG A 16 -4.60 1.09 -9.52
CA ARG A 16 -5.57 1.47 -8.48
C ARG A 16 -6.22 0.25 -7.84
N PHE A 17 -6.60 -0.76 -8.63
CA PHE A 17 -7.18 -2.00 -8.11
C PHE A 17 -6.17 -2.75 -7.23
N ALA A 18 -4.94 -2.92 -7.71
CA ALA A 18 -3.86 -3.54 -6.95
C ALA A 18 -3.65 -2.82 -5.62
N HIS A 19 -3.53 -1.49 -5.64
CA HIS A 19 -3.32 -0.68 -4.45
C HIS A 19 -4.47 -0.82 -3.45
N TRP A 20 -5.72 -0.61 -3.85
CA TRP A 20 -6.85 -0.69 -2.93
C TRP A 20 -7.12 -2.10 -2.42
N GLY A 21 -6.98 -3.11 -3.28
CA GLY A 21 -7.11 -4.51 -2.87
C GLY A 21 -6.04 -4.90 -1.85
N HIS A 22 -4.79 -4.48 -2.07
CA HIS A 22 -3.70 -4.68 -1.14
C HIS A 22 -3.90 -3.90 0.18
N THR A 23 -4.37 -2.65 0.12
CA THR A 23 -4.63 -1.82 1.31
C THR A 23 -5.72 -2.42 2.21
N VAL A 24 -6.84 -2.87 1.64
CA VAL A 24 -7.94 -3.46 2.43
C VAL A 24 -7.48 -4.76 3.10
N THR A 25 -6.84 -5.65 2.35
CA THR A 25 -6.35 -6.93 2.88
C THR A 25 -5.24 -6.72 3.92
N PHE A 26 -4.34 -5.75 3.71
CA PHE A 26 -3.34 -5.34 4.69
C PHE A 26 -3.95 -4.88 6.01
N LEU A 27 -4.94 -3.99 5.97
CA LEU A 27 -5.55 -3.46 7.21
C LEU A 27 -6.23 -4.57 8.00
N LEU A 28 -6.95 -5.48 7.33
CA LEU A 28 -7.55 -6.64 7.99
C LEU A 28 -6.48 -7.56 8.59
N LEU A 29 -5.38 -7.83 7.86
CA LEU A 29 -4.25 -8.60 8.38
C LEU A 29 -3.59 -7.94 9.58
N LEU A 30 -3.35 -6.63 9.53
CA LEU A 30 -2.76 -5.85 10.61
C LEU A 30 -3.60 -5.99 11.88
N PHE A 31 -4.90 -5.67 11.82
CA PHE A 31 -5.74 -5.66 13.01
C PHE A 31 -6.04 -7.07 13.55
N THR A 32 -6.25 -8.06 12.68
CA THR A 32 -6.40 -9.46 13.13
C THR A 32 -5.09 -10.00 13.69
N GLY A 33 -3.94 -9.65 13.10
CA GLY A 33 -2.61 -10.04 13.60
C GLY A 33 -2.30 -9.43 14.97
N LEU A 34 -2.58 -8.13 15.15
CA LEU A 34 -2.46 -7.46 16.44
C LEU A 34 -3.38 -8.12 17.49
N ALA A 35 -4.61 -8.46 17.13
CA ALA A 35 -5.53 -9.16 18.02
C ALA A 35 -5.00 -10.54 18.45
N LEU A 36 -4.39 -11.30 17.53
CA LEU A 36 -3.94 -12.68 17.77
C LEU A 36 -2.59 -12.76 18.48
N PHE A 37 -1.66 -11.86 18.18
CA PHE A 37 -0.25 -11.98 18.58
C PHE A 37 0.23 -10.89 19.51
N THR A 38 -0.57 -9.87 19.81
CA THR A 38 -0.22 -8.81 20.78
C THR A 38 -1.16 -8.88 21.98
N PRO A 39 -0.72 -9.43 23.14
CA PRO A 39 -1.59 -9.60 24.30
C PRO A 39 -2.31 -8.33 24.76
N LYS A 40 -1.62 -7.18 24.72
CA LYS A 40 -2.18 -5.86 25.08
C LYS A 40 -3.30 -5.40 24.13
N LEU A 41 -3.35 -5.95 22.91
CA LEU A 41 -4.32 -5.62 21.88
C LEU A 41 -5.34 -6.75 21.65
N GLY A 42 -5.39 -7.75 22.53
CA GLY A 42 -6.34 -8.87 22.44
C GLY A 42 -7.82 -8.43 22.43
N PHE A 43 -8.13 -7.24 22.97
CA PHE A 43 -9.48 -6.66 22.93
C PHE A 43 -10.00 -6.46 21.49
N LEU A 44 -9.09 -6.30 20.50
CA LEU A 44 -9.43 -6.18 19.09
C LEU A 44 -10.13 -7.43 18.55
N ALA A 45 -9.94 -8.59 19.18
CA ALA A 45 -10.61 -9.82 18.77
C ALA A 45 -12.14 -9.70 18.83
N SER A 46 -12.68 -8.85 19.71
CA SER A 46 -14.14 -8.62 19.80
C SER A 46 -14.73 -8.02 18.53
N ALA A 47 -13.99 -7.14 17.83
CA ALA A 47 -14.38 -6.56 16.55
C ALA A 47 -14.45 -7.61 15.41
N PHE A 48 -13.82 -8.77 15.61
CA PHE A 48 -13.79 -9.88 14.67
C PHE A 48 -14.57 -11.10 15.17
N TYR A 49 -15.52 -10.93 16.11
CA TYR A 49 -16.32 -12.03 16.69
C TYR A 49 -15.50 -13.11 17.43
N GLY A 50 -14.34 -12.72 17.98
CA GLY A 50 -13.48 -13.58 18.79
C GLY A 50 -12.24 -14.10 18.06
N TYR A 51 -11.33 -14.73 18.81
CA TYR A 51 -10.02 -15.17 18.32
C TYR A 51 -10.09 -16.19 17.18
N ALA A 52 -11.06 -17.13 17.23
CA ALA A 52 -11.21 -18.15 16.19
C ALA A 52 -11.56 -17.51 14.83
N THR A 53 -12.51 -16.59 14.83
CA THR A 53 -12.94 -15.87 13.63
C THR A 53 -11.87 -14.89 13.16
N ALA A 54 -11.18 -14.18 14.07
CA ALA A 54 -10.03 -13.34 13.74
C ALA A 54 -8.92 -14.13 13.02
N SER A 55 -8.60 -15.33 13.51
CA SER A 55 -7.63 -16.25 12.88
C SER A 55 -8.08 -16.69 11.49
N LEU A 56 -9.37 -17.00 11.33
CA LEU A 56 -9.92 -17.39 10.04
C LEU A 56 -9.84 -16.24 9.02
N ILE A 57 -10.28 -15.05 9.41
CA ILE A 57 -10.18 -13.83 8.59
C ILE A 57 -8.71 -13.58 8.21
N HIS A 58 -7.78 -13.64 9.17
CA HIS A 58 -6.36 -13.43 8.92
C HIS A 58 -5.84 -14.34 7.81
N LYS A 59 -6.14 -15.65 7.88
CA LYS A 59 -5.70 -16.61 6.87
C LYS A 59 -6.28 -16.33 5.47
N TYR A 60 -7.57 -16.04 5.37
CA TYR A 60 -8.18 -15.71 4.07
C TYR A 60 -7.62 -14.40 3.50
N MET A 61 -7.44 -13.39 4.34
CA MET A 61 -6.87 -12.12 3.91
C MET A 61 -5.40 -12.27 3.51
N ALA A 62 -4.65 -13.18 4.12
CA ALA A 62 -3.27 -13.48 3.71
C ALA A 62 -3.21 -14.04 2.29
N VAL A 63 -4.13 -14.94 1.95
CA VAL A 63 -4.25 -15.48 0.58
C VAL A 63 -4.58 -14.35 -0.41
N LEU A 64 -5.59 -13.53 -0.12
CA LEU A 64 -5.97 -12.43 -1.01
C LEU A 64 -4.86 -11.37 -1.15
N TYR A 65 -4.23 -10.99 -0.04
CA TYR A 65 -3.10 -10.06 0.00
C TYR A 65 -1.94 -10.53 -0.87
N THR A 66 -1.72 -11.84 -0.93
CA THR A 66 -0.66 -12.44 -1.76
C THR A 66 -1.09 -12.53 -3.23
N VAL A 67 -2.31 -12.99 -3.52
CA VAL A 67 -2.78 -13.24 -4.88
C VAL A 67 -3.04 -11.96 -5.67
N ILE A 68 -3.60 -10.91 -5.05
CA ILE A 68 -3.94 -9.65 -5.73
C ILE A 68 -2.72 -9.01 -6.44
N PRO A 69 -1.59 -8.72 -5.76
CA PRO A 69 -0.43 -8.13 -6.41
C PRO A 69 0.18 -9.07 -7.44
N LEU A 70 0.18 -10.39 -7.21
CA LEU A 70 0.68 -11.38 -8.19
C LEU A 70 -0.16 -11.41 -9.47
N ALA A 71 -1.49 -11.37 -9.35
CA ALA A 71 -2.39 -11.30 -10.49
C ALA A 71 -2.18 -9.98 -11.27
N CYS A 72 -2.02 -8.86 -10.56
CA CYS A 72 -1.73 -7.57 -11.20
C CYS A 72 -0.34 -7.51 -11.85
N LEU A 73 0.65 -8.20 -11.28
CA LEU A 73 1.99 -8.37 -11.86
C LEU A 73 1.91 -9.13 -13.19
N ILE A 74 1.15 -10.23 -13.23
CA ILE A 74 0.93 -11.01 -14.46
C ILE A 74 0.18 -10.18 -15.51
N ALA A 75 -0.76 -9.33 -15.09
CA ALA A 75 -1.52 -8.47 -16.00
C ALA A 75 -0.69 -7.30 -16.61
N ASN A 76 0.37 -6.85 -15.93
CA ASN A 76 1.25 -5.78 -16.44
C ASN A 76 2.73 -6.02 -16.07
N PRO A 77 3.39 -7.02 -16.68
CA PRO A 77 4.77 -7.37 -16.35
C PRO A 77 5.77 -6.28 -16.75
N LYS A 78 5.50 -5.53 -17.83
CA LYS A 78 6.34 -4.40 -18.26
C LYS A 78 6.34 -3.28 -17.24
N GLY A 79 5.14 -2.85 -16.81
CA GLY A 79 5.01 -1.81 -15.79
C GLY A 79 5.61 -2.22 -14.45
N PHE A 80 5.58 -3.52 -14.10
CA PHE A 80 6.27 -4.02 -12.91
C PHE A 80 7.80 -3.88 -13.02
N VAL A 81 8.39 -4.23 -14.16
CA VAL A 81 9.83 -4.08 -14.39
C VAL A 81 10.24 -2.61 -14.41
N GLU A 82 9.45 -1.74 -15.04
CA GLU A 82 9.68 -0.29 -15.04
C GLU A 82 9.59 0.28 -13.61
N TRP A 83 8.57 -0.10 -12.85
CA TRP A 83 8.44 0.31 -11.45
C TRP A 83 9.62 -0.16 -10.60
N TRP A 84 10.12 -1.38 -10.78
CA TRP A 84 11.33 -1.84 -10.09
C TRP A 84 12.56 -1.01 -10.47
N LYS A 85 12.74 -0.68 -11.75
CA LYS A 85 13.85 0.19 -12.16
C LYS A 85 13.75 1.56 -11.47
N ASP A 86 12.56 2.12 -11.38
CA ASP A 86 12.33 3.41 -10.71
C ASP A 86 12.55 3.33 -9.20
N VAL A 87 12.03 2.31 -8.51
CA VAL A 87 12.16 2.12 -7.05
C VAL A 87 13.62 1.99 -6.61
N PHE A 88 14.46 1.41 -7.45
CA PHE A 88 15.88 1.22 -7.16
C PHE A 88 16.79 2.27 -7.81
N ASN A 89 16.22 3.27 -8.49
CA ASN A 89 16.98 4.36 -9.09
C ASN A 89 17.01 5.59 -8.17
N PHE A 90 17.91 5.57 -7.20
CA PHE A 90 18.12 6.72 -6.30
C PHE A 90 19.08 7.73 -6.92
N THR A 91 18.63 8.98 -6.98
CA THR A 91 19.38 10.11 -7.55
C THR A 91 19.76 11.11 -6.46
N LYS A 92 20.59 12.11 -6.82
CA LYS A 92 20.95 13.20 -5.90
C LYS A 92 19.72 13.99 -5.41
N ASP A 93 18.68 14.07 -6.23
CA ASP A 93 17.45 14.79 -5.90
C ASP A 93 16.67 14.08 -4.79
N ASP A 94 16.68 12.75 -4.74
CA ASP A 94 16.05 11.97 -3.66
C ASP A 94 16.72 12.23 -2.31
N PHE A 95 18.06 12.30 -2.29
CA PHE A 95 18.81 12.65 -1.07
C PHE A 95 18.57 14.11 -0.65
N LYS A 96 18.52 15.05 -1.62
CA LYS A 96 18.17 16.45 -1.33
C LYS A 96 16.77 16.53 -0.74
N PHE A 97 15.81 15.82 -1.32
CA PHE A 97 14.45 15.72 -0.80
C PHE A 97 14.44 15.17 0.62
N LEU A 98 15.12 14.06 0.92
CA LEU A 98 15.13 13.47 2.26
C LEU A 98 15.66 14.42 3.35
N ILE A 99 16.68 15.23 3.04
CA ILE A 99 17.23 16.22 3.98
C ILE A 99 16.27 17.39 4.18
N SER A 100 15.63 17.84 3.10
CA SER A 100 14.69 18.97 3.10
C SER A 100 13.30 18.60 3.64
N PHE A 101 12.92 17.33 3.52
CA PHE A 101 11.56 16.85 3.77
C PHE A 101 11.03 17.18 5.16
N PRO A 102 11.77 17.04 6.28
CA PRO A 102 11.25 17.42 7.58
C PRO A 102 10.87 18.90 7.66
N LEU A 103 11.69 19.78 7.09
CA LEU A 103 11.42 21.21 7.06
C LEU A 103 10.20 21.52 6.19
N GLU A 104 10.11 20.92 5.00
CA GLU A 104 8.96 21.07 4.11
C GLU A 104 7.67 20.50 4.71
N PHE A 105 7.74 19.33 5.38
CA PHE A 105 6.64 18.67 6.07
C PHE A 105 6.04 19.54 7.19
N PHE A 106 6.89 20.29 7.90
CA PHE A 106 6.46 21.25 8.91
C PHE A 106 6.22 22.68 8.36
N GLY A 107 6.25 22.87 7.04
CA GLY A 107 5.86 24.12 6.38
C GLY A 107 6.95 25.20 6.33
N PHE A 108 8.20 24.87 6.62
CA PHE A 108 9.31 25.79 6.43
C PHE A 108 9.68 25.92 4.95
N PRO A 109 10.04 27.13 4.47
CA PRO A 109 10.47 27.31 3.09
C PRO A 109 11.85 26.66 2.89
N VAL A 110 11.93 25.70 1.97
CA VAL A 110 13.18 25.05 1.56
C VAL A 110 13.44 25.31 0.07
N LYS A 111 14.69 25.55 -0.32
CA LYS A 111 15.11 25.85 -1.71
C LYS A 111 15.72 24.64 -2.43
#